data_AF-A0A7K0BJ56-F1
#
_entry.id   AF-A0A7K0BJ56-F1
#
_cell.length_a   1.000
_cell.length_b   1.000
_cell.length_c   1.000
_cell.angle_alpha   90.00
_cell.angle_beta   90.00
_cell.angle_gamma   90.00
#
_symmetry.space_group_name_H-M   'P 1'
#
loop_
_entity.id
_entity.type
_entity.pdbx_description
1 polymer ?
#
loop_
_entity_poly.entity_id
_entity_poly.type
_entity_poly.pdbx_seq_one_letter_code
_entity_poly.pdbx_strand_id
1 'polypeptide(L)'
;MKTKLFILLLLFSLFTFGQVPHCGFDFTSYLVVKAHEEGKSDNIPDLKITLVNEKGEEIINENNKYSWKYGNQPLVFTRNNLISKPNEPEKWFFPYAEDTYLLSVTNTFPAEEFFIKIIDDKGKFKEQLVQLQAFNMYILCSSENERQARSFGPRSNNPIEVILERK
;
A
#
# COMPACT_ATOMS: atom_id res chain seq x y z
N MET A 1 49.63 -3.47 29.31
CA MET A 1 48.99 -3.26 27.99
C MET A 1 48.01 -4.37 27.61
N LYS A 2 48.33 -5.67 27.83
CA LYS A 2 47.47 -6.81 27.44
C LYS A 2 46.05 -6.79 28.04
N THR A 3 45.91 -6.42 29.32
CA THR A 3 44.60 -6.37 30.01
C THR A 3 43.69 -5.25 29.51
N LYS A 4 44.26 -4.10 29.10
CA LYS A 4 43.50 -2.97 28.56
C LYS A 4 42.92 -3.28 27.18
N LEU A 5 43.67 -4.04 26.35
CA LEU A 5 43.21 -4.51 25.05
C LEU A 5 42.05 -5.51 25.19
N PHE A 6 42.12 -6.39 26.19
CA PHE A 6 41.07 -7.38 26.46
C PHE A 6 39.76 -6.71 26.95
N ILE A 7 39.88 -5.70 27.81
CA ILE A 7 38.73 -4.90 28.28
C ILE A 7 38.09 -4.12 27.12
N LEU A 8 38.90 -3.56 26.22
CA LEU A 8 38.41 -2.87 25.02
C LEU A 8 37.63 -3.82 24.09
N LEU A 9 38.11 -5.05 23.92
CA LEU A 9 37.45 -6.09 23.12
C LEU A 9 36.14 -6.56 23.76
N LEU A 10 36.10 -6.68 25.08
CA LEU A 10 34.90 -7.02 25.84
C LEU A 10 33.83 -5.93 25.74
N LEU A 11 34.22 -4.65 25.79
CA LEU A 11 33.29 -3.52 25.61
C LEU A 11 32.68 -3.48 24.21
N PHE A 12 33.41 -3.88 23.16
CA PHE A 12 32.88 -3.94 21.80
C PHE A 12 31.79 -5.01 21.63
N SER A 13 31.88 -6.12 22.39
CA SER A 13 30.85 -7.18 22.35
C SER A 13 29.50 -6.78 22.95
N LEU A 14 29.44 -5.68 23.72
CA LEU A 14 28.19 -5.12 24.26
C LEU A 14 27.49 -4.18 23.27
N PHE A 15 28.12 -3.81 22.15
CA PHE A 15 27.53 -2.96 21.10
C PHE A 15 26.94 -3.75 19.93
N THR A 16 26.86 -5.08 20.01
CA THR A 16 26.29 -5.92 18.94
C THR A 16 24.76 -5.99 18.95
N PHE A 17 24.09 -5.20 19.80
CA PHE A 17 22.64 -5.12 19.82
C PHE A 17 22.08 -4.45 18.56
N GLY A 18 21.35 -5.24 17.77
CA GLY A 18 20.10 -4.78 17.18
C GLY A 18 20.16 -4.15 15.80
N GLN A 19 20.74 -4.83 14.81
CA GLN A 19 20.21 -4.68 13.46
C GLN A 19 18.92 -5.54 13.40
N VAL A 20 17.78 -4.96 13.79
CA VAL A 20 16.49 -5.59 13.49
C VAL A 20 16.46 -5.76 11.96
N PRO A 21 16.12 -6.94 11.42
CA PRO A 21 15.97 -7.10 9.98
C PRO A 21 14.90 -6.12 9.48
N HIS A 22 15.34 -4.97 8.97
CA HIS A 22 14.49 -3.96 8.38
C HIS A 22 14.10 -4.43 6.99
N CYS A 23 12.81 -4.52 6.72
CA CYS A 23 12.33 -4.84 5.38
C CYS A 23 12.59 -3.62 4.49
N GLY A 24 12.90 -3.83 3.20
CA GLY A 24 13.01 -2.73 2.23
C GLY A 24 11.69 -1.95 2.03
N PHE A 25 10.58 -2.45 2.59
CA PHE A 25 9.27 -1.82 2.64
C PHE A 25 8.90 -1.34 4.05
N ASP A 26 9.86 -1.29 4.98
CA ASP A 26 9.63 -0.68 6.29
C ASP A 26 9.01 0.71 6.09
N PHE A 27 7.98 1.00 6.88
CA PHE A 27 7.22 2.26 6.85
C PHE A 27 6.32 2.50 5.61
N THR A 28 6.20 1.53 4.70
CA THR A 28 5.34 1.65 3.51
C THR A 28 4.27 0.57 3.49
N SER A 29 3.04 0.98 3.19
CA SER A 29 1.91 0.10 2.88
C SER A 29 1.35 0.42 1.50
N TYR A 30 0.52 -0.48 0.96
CA TYR A 30 -0.25 -0.22 -0.26
C TYR A 30 -1.75 -0.28 0.01
N LEU A 31 -2.49 0.64 -0.61
CA LEU A 31 -3.91 0.47 -0.83
C LEU A 31 -4.07 -0.15 -2.22
N VAL A 32 -4.89 -1.20 -2.31
CA VAL A 32 -5.13 -1.95 -3.53
C VAL A 32 -6.61 -1.85 -3.88
N VAL A 33 -6.95 -1.34 -5.07
CA VAL A 33 -8.34 -1.23 -5.53
C VAL A 33 -8.58 -2.21 -6.66
N LYS A 34 -9.51 -3.13 -6.44
CA LYS A 34 -10.00 -4.06 -7.45
C LYS A 34 -11.40 -3.62 -7.87
N ALA A 35 -11.49 -3.00 -9.04
CA ALA A 35 -12.74 -2.47 -9.58
C ALA A 35 -13.22 -3.35 -10.72
N HIS A 36 -14.38 -3.99 -10.57
CA HIS A 36 -14.91 -4.94 -11.55
C HIS A 36 -16.42 -4.80 -11.70
N GLU A 37 -17.00 -5.47 -12.69
CA GLU A 37 -18.46 -5.59 -12.80
C GLU A 37 -18.97 -6.74 -11.94
N GLU A 38 -20.26 -6.69 -11.60
CA GLU A 38 -20.96 -7.77 -10.92
C GLU A 38 -20.76 -9.11 -11.68
N GLY A 39 -20.35 -10.15 -10.95
CA GLY A 39 -20.09 -11.48 -11.51
C GLY A 39 -18.84 -11.62 -12.40
N LYS A 40 -18.03 -10.56 -12.58
CA LYS A 40 -16.76 -10.62 -13.31
C LYS A 40 -15.57 -10.50 -12.36
N SER A 41 -14.51 -11.24 -12.64
CA SER A 41 -13.24 -11.16 -11.89
C SER A 41 -12.28 -10.11 -12.43
N ASP A 42 -12.44 -9.73 -13.70
CA ASP A 42 -11.50 -8.86 -14.42
C ASP A 42 -11.59 -7.42 -13.95
N ASN A 43 -10.43 -6.81 -13.72
CA ASN A 43 -10.34 -5.41 -13.31
C ASN A 43 -10.61 -4.48 -14.51
N ILE A 44 -11.38 -3.42 -14.28
CA ILE A 44 -11.72 -2.45 -15.31
C ILE A 44 -10.54 -1.49 -15.53
N PRO A 45 -10.00 -1.39 -16.76
CA PRO A 45 -8.87 -0.52 -17.06
C PRO A 45 -9.29 0.94 -17.20
N ASP A 46 -8.30 1.84 -17.17
CA ASP A 46 -8.43 3.27 -17.45
C ASP A 46 -9.39 4.04 -16.53
N LEU A 47 -9.54 3.61 -15.28
CA LEU A 47 -10.27 4.35 -14.24
C LEU A 47 -9.38 5.42 -13.62
N LYS A 48 -9.94 6.62 -13.42
CA LYS A 48 -9.33 7.63 -12.57
C LYS A 48 -9.77 7.37 -11.12
N ILE A 49 -8.83 6.94 -10.29
CA ILE A 49 -9.07 6.65 -8.88
C ILE A 49 -8.21 7.58 -8.03
N THR A 50 -8.83 8.42 -7.21
CA THR A 50 -8.15 9.39 -6.35
C THR A 50 -8.53 9.23 -4.90
N LEU A 51 -7.59 9.50 -4.01
CA LEU A 51 -7.88 9.62 -2.59
C LEU A 51 -8.55 10.97 -2.32
N VAL A 52 -9.67 10.95 -1.60
CA VAL A 52 -10.45 12.14 -1.29
C VAL A 52 -10.88 12.17 0.18
N ASN A 53 -11.26 13.35 0.66
CA ASN A 53 -11.93 13.50 1.96
C ASN A 53 -13.43 13.14 1.86
N GLU A 54 -14.15 13.23 2.98
CA GLU A 54 -15.60 13.00 3.07
C GLU A 54 -16.43 13.89 2.13
N LYS A 55 -15.91 15.07 1.75
CA LYS A 55 -16.58 15.99 0.80
C LYS A 55 -16.29 15.66 -0.67
N GLY A 56 -15.44 14.66 -0.94
CA GLY A 56 -15.02 14.30 -2.29
C GLY A 56 -13.91 15.18 -2.87
N GLU A 57 -13.22 15.98 -2.04
CA GLU A 57 -12.11 16.83 -2.46
C GLU A 57 -10.80 16.02 -2.44
N GLU A 58 -9.94 16.20 -3.45
CA GLU A 58 -8.68 15.47 -3.59
C GLU A 58 -7.72 15.76 -2.42
N ILE A 59 -7.13 14.69 -1.87
CA ILE A 59 -6.14 14.80 -0.80
C ILE A 59 -4.77 15.10 -1.38
N ILE A 60 -4.16 16.20 -0.91
CA ILE A 60 -2.78 16.56 -1.22
C ILE A 60 -1.82 15.92 -0.21
N ASN A 61 -0.77 15.28 -0.72
CA ASN A 61 0.28 14.67 0.09
C ASN A 61 1.28 15.72 0.61
N GLU A 62 0.79 16.67 1.39
CA GLU A 62 1.60 17.77 1.92
C GLU A 62 2.83 17.24 2.68
N ASN A 63 4.01 17.65 2.24
CA ASN A 63 5.29 17.26 2.84
C ASN A 63 5.46 15.74 3.08
N ASN A 64 4.90 14.91 2.19
CA ASN A 64 4.95 13.44 2.30
C ASN A 64 4.29 12.88 3.56
N LYS A 65 3.29 13.57 4.12
CA LYS A 65 2.56 13.16 5.32
C LYS A 65 1.93 11.76 5.19
N TYR A 66 1.35 11.46 4.02
CA TYR A 66 0.55 10.26 3.80
C TYR A 66 1.24 9.23 2.91
N SER A 67 2.21 9.65 2.09
CA SER A 67 3.03 8.78 1.26
C SER A 67 4.44 9.32 1.13
N TRP A 68 5.43 8.43 1.05
CA TRP A 68 6.83 8.81 0.80
C TRP A 68 7.10 9.24 -0.64
N LYS A 69 6.11 9.11 -1.54
CA LYS A 69 6.21 9.48 -2.95
C LYS A 69 5.26 10.62 -3.29
N TYR A 70 5.63 11.40 -4.30
CA TYR A 70 4.80 12.47 -4.87
C TYR A 70 4.33 13.50 -3.84
N GLY A 71 5.27 14.02 -3.04
CA GLY A 71 4.99 15.08 -2.08
C GLY A 71 4.40 16.33 -2.73
N ASN A 72 3.44 16.95 -2.05
CA ASN A 72 2.69 18.13 -2.47
C ASN A 72 1.87 17.93 -3.76
N GLN A 73 1.51 16.68 -4.06
CA GLN A 73 0.63 16.33 -5.19
C GLN A 73 -0.61 15.58 -4.68
N PRO A 74 -1.70 15.55 -5.47
CA PRO A 74 -2.83 14.67 -5.21
C PRO A 74 -2.41 13.20 -5.16
N LEU A 75 -3.01 12.44 -4.26
CA LEU A 75 -2.78 11.00 -4.15
C LEU A 75 -3.69 10.26 -5.13
N VAL A 76 -3.09 9.81 -6.23
CA VAL A 76 -3.77 9.13 -7.34
C VAL A 76 -3.30 7.68 -7.41
N PHE A 77 -4.23 6.74 -7.55
CA PHE A 77 -3.88 5.35 -7.73
C PHE A 77 -3.36 5.11 -9.14
N THR A 78 -2.41 4.18 -9.26
CA THR A 78 -1.78 3.82 -10.54
C THR A 78 -1.96 2.33 -10.79
N ARG A 79 -2.15 1.93 -12.04
CA ARG A 79 -2.26 0.51 -12.37
C ARG A 79 -0.96 -0.22 -12.01
N ASN A 80 -1.09 -1.42 -11.47
CA ASN A 80 0.05 -2.29 -11.23
C ASN A 80 0.73 -2.62 -12.56
N ASN A 81 2.06 -2.67 -12.53
CA ASN A 81 2.85 -2.83 -13.74
C ASN A 81 3.22 -4.29 -13.93
N LEU A 82 3.01 -4.82 -15.14
CA LEU A 82 3.55 -6.11 -15.53
C LEU A 82 5.03 -5.93 -15.88
N ILE A 83 5.90 -6.63 -15.16
CA ILE A 83 7.33 -6.68 -15.43
C ILE A 83 7.58 -7.86 -16.34
N SER A 84 7.91 -7.58 -17.60
CA SER A 84 8.30 -8.56 -18.59
C SER A 84 9.74 -8.31 -19.02
N LYS A 85 10.60 -9.32 -18.89
CA LYS A 85 12.01 -9.29 -19.30
C LYS A 85 12.30 -10.49 -20.20
N PRO A 86 13.18 -10.35 -21.20
CA PRO A 86 13.59 -11.49 -22.01
C PRO A 86 14.15 -12.61 -21.13
N ASN A 87 13.66 -13.84 -21.32
CA ASN A 87 14.06 -15.07 -20.60
C ASN A 87 13.73 -15.11 -19.09
N GLU A 88 12.85 -14.24 -18.58
CA GLU A 88 12.28 -14.36 -17.23
C GLU A 88 10.76 -14.54 -17.31
N PRO A 89 10.13 -15.28 -16.38
CA PRO A 89 8.68 -15.31 -16.30
C PRO A 89 8.13 -13.92 -15.97
N GLU A 90 6.98 -13.60 -16.57
CA GLU A 90 6.28 -12.35 -16.26
C GLU A 90 5.88 -12.31 -14.79
N LYS A 91 6.04 -11.14 -14.18
CA LYS A 91 5.68 -10.93 -12.78
C LYS A 91 5.09 -9.55 -12.60
N TRP A 92 4.08 -9.46 -11.76
CA TRP A 92 3.54 -8.17 -11.35
C TRP A 92 4.53 -7.44 -10.45
N PHE A 93 4.63 -6.12 -10.61
CA PHE A 93 5.45 -5.26 -9.75
C PHE A 93 5.05 -5.45 -8.28
N PHE A 94 3.75 -5.44 -8.01
CA PHE A 94 3.20 -5.89 -6.73
C PHE A 94 2.52 -7.26 -6.89
N PRO A 95 3.14 -8.37 -6.44
CA PRO A 95 2.68 -9.73 -6.77
C PRO A 95 1.27 -10.07 -6.27
N TYR A 96 0.84 -9.47 -5.17
CA TYR A 96 -0.45 -9.79 -4.53
C TYR A 96 -1.64 -9.04 -5.12
N ALA A 97 -1.40 -8.16 -6.08
CA ALA A 97 -2.41 -7.24 -6.60
C ALA A 97 -2.60 -7.34 -8.11
N GLU A 98 -1.96 -8.30 -8.78
CA GLU A 98 -2.21 -8.63 -10.20
C GLU A 98 -2.40 -7.37 -11.09
N ASP A 99 -3.49 -7.22 -11.84
CA ASP A 99 -3.70 -6.11 -12.76
C ASP A 99 -4.52 -4.93 -12.18
N THR A 100 -4.56 -4.83 -10.85
CA THR A 100 -5.35 -3.84 -10.08
C THR A 100 -4.67 -2.47 -9.96
N TYR A 101 -5.29 -1.55 -9.22
CA TYR A 101 -4.77 -0.22 -8.94
C TYR A 101 -4.11 -0.11 -7.56
N LEU A 102 -2.99 0.61 -7.49
CA LEU A 102 -2.14 0.73 -6.32
C LEU A 102 -1.91 2.18 -5.93
N LEU A 103 -1.97 2.46 -4.63
CA LEU A 103 -1.46 3.68 -4.02
C LEU A 103 -0.53 3.31 -2.88
N SER A 104 0.72 3.78 -2.94
CA SER A 104 1.67 3.64 -1.84
C SER A 104 1.38 4.70 -0.78
N VAL A 105 1.27 4.29 0.47
CA VAL A 105 1.03 5.13 1.64
C VAL A 105 2.01 4.77 2.77
N THR A 106 2.09 5.60 3.80
CA THR A 106 2.84 5.24 5.01
C THR A 106 2.12 4.14 5.78
N ASN A 107 2.85 3.38 6.60
CA ASN A 107 2.25 2.34 7.45
C ASN A 107 1.34 2.90 8.56
N THR A 108 1.42 4.20 8.86
CA THR A 108 0.59 4.92 9.84
C THR A 108 -0.56 5.69 9.19
N PHE A 109 -0.81 5.48 7.90
CA PHE A 109 -1.89 6.16 7.18
C PHE A 109 -3.26 5.89 7.84
N PRO A 110 -4.04 6.92 8.22
CA PRO A 110 -5.30 6.73 8.91
C PRO A 110 -6.43 6.46 7.91
N ALA A 111 -6.48 5.23 7.38
CA ALA A 111 -7.34 4.87 6.25
C ALA A 111 -8.83 5.24 6.46
N GLU A 112 -9.37 5.03 7.66
CA GLU A 112 -10.80 5.23 7.96
C GLU A 112 -11.29 6.68 7.84
N GLU A 113 -10.36 7.64 7.81
CA GLU A 113 -10.66 9.06 7.63
C GLU A 113 -10.84 9.46 6.15
N PHE A 114 -10.61 8.53 5.22
CA PHE A 114 -10.56 8.81 3.79
C PHE A 114 -11.48 7.95 2.95
N PHE A 115 -11.68 8.41 1.73
CA PHE A 115 -12.47 7.75 0.70
C PHE A 115 -11.64 7.64 -0.58
N ILE A 116 -12.02 6.70 -1.44
CA ILE A 116 -11.60 6.70 -2.84
C ILE A 116 -12.75 7.18 -3.71
N LYS A 117 -12.42 8.07 -4.65
CA LYS A 117 -13.33 8.52 -5.70
C LYS A 117 -12.93 7.85 -7.01
N ILE A 118 -13.88 7.18 -7.64
CA ILE A 118 -13.68 6.42 -8.88
C ILE A 118 -14.48 7.08 -9.99
N ILE A 119 -13.79 7.47 -11.05
CA ILE A 119 -14.36 8.09 -12.25
C ILE A 119 -13.95 7.27 -13.47
N ASP A 120 -14.92 6.97 -14.33
CA ASP A 120 -14.71 6.44 -15.68
C ASP A 120 -14.84 7.56 -16.71
N ASP A 121 -13.71 7.99 -17.28
CA ASP A 121 -13.66 9.03 -18.29
C ASP A 121 -14.37 8.64 -19.60
N LYS A 122 -14.58 7.33 -19.84
CA LYS A 122 -15.34 6.83 -21.01
C LYS A 122 -16.85 6.83 -20.77
N GLY A 123 -17.31 7.16 -19.56
CA GLY A 123 -18.72 7.35 -19.23
C GLY A 123 -19.59 6.09 -19.22
N LYS A 124 -19.01 4.89 -19.12
CA LYS A 124 -19.73 3.61 -19.03
C LYS A 124 -20.24 3.34 -17.62
N PHE A 125 -19.50 3.78 -16.61
CA PHE A 125 -19.79 3.54 -15.21
C PHE A 125 -20.16 4.82 -14.44
N LYS A 126 -20.96 4.66 -13.39
CA LYS A 126 -21.30 5.73 -12.45
C LYS A 126 -20.08 6.12 -11.63
N GLU A 127 -20.02 7.39 -11.25
CA GLU A 127 -19.06 7.85 -10.25
C GLU A 127 -19.40 7.19 -8.91
N GLN A 128 -18.38 6.70 -8.21
CA GLN A 128 -18.55 6.07 -6.91
C GLN A 128 -17.56 6.64 -5.90
N LEU A 129 -18.03 6.78 -4.66
CA LEU A 129 -17.25 7.18 -3.50
C LEU A 129 -17.29 6.03 -2.49
N VAL A 130 -16.14 5.49 -2.14
CA VAL A 130 -16.02 4.31 -1.26
C VAL A 130 -15.15 4.65 -0.07
N GLN A 131 -15.67 4.47 1.15
CA GLN A 131 -14.90 4.71 2.37
C GLN A 131 -13.84 3.63 2.54
N LEU A 132 -12.63 4.05 2.93
CA LEU A 132 -11.56 3.13 3.26
C LEU A 132 -11.71 2.61 4.69
N GLN A 133 -11.14 1.43 4.94
CA GLN A 133 -11.13 0.75 6.22
C GLN A 133 -9.70 0.45 6.64
N ALA A 134 -9.43 0.37 7.95
CA ALA A 134 -8.07 0.13 8.46
C ALA A 134 -7.43 -1.16 7.88
N PHE A 135 -8.23 -2.19 7.61
CA PHE A 135 -7.75 -3.45 7.05
C PHE A 135 -7.50 -3.43 5.53
N ASN A 136 -7.77 -2.31 4.84
CA ASN A 136 -7.45 -2.15 3.42
C ASN A 136 -5.96 -1.89 3.14
N MET A 137 -5.16 -1.66 4.18
CA MET A 137 -3.73 -1.43 4.04
C MET A 137 -2.96 -2.75 3.94
N TYR A 138 -2.20 -2.90 2.86
CA TYR A 138 -1.25 -4.00 2.64
C TYR A 138 0.10 -3.67 3.29
N ILE A 139 0.38 -4.29 4.42
CA ILE A 139 1.65 -4.17 5.15
C ILE A 139 2.61 -5.25 4.66
N LEU A 140 3.72 -4.82 4.05
CA LEU A 140 4.63 -5.71 3.34
C LEU A 140 5.71 -6.37 4.21
N CYS A 141 5.88 -5.88 5.44
CA CYS A 141 6.89 -6.40 6.35
C CYS A 141 6.35 -7.65 7.04
N SER A 142 7.06 -8.78 6.89
CA SER A 142 6.66 -10.06 7.48
C SER A 142 6.50 -9.98 9.00
N SER A 143 7.35 -9.21 9.70
CA SER A 143 7.29 -9.01 11.14
C SER A 143 6.00 -8.31 11.61
N GLU A 144 5.60 -7.24 10.94
CA GLU A 144 4.36 -6.50 11.25
C GLU A 144 3.12 -7.29 10.81
N ASN A 145 3.19 -7.94 9.65
CA ASN A 145 2.12 -8.82 9.19
C ASN A 145 1.92 -10.02 10.14
N GLU A 146 3.00 -10.65 10.61
CA GLU A 146 2.95 -11.72 11.62
C GLU A 146 2.40 -11.23 12.95
N ARG A 147 2.79 -10.02 13.38
CA ARG A 147 2.28 -9.40 14.61
C ARG A 147 0.77 -9.21 14.54
N GLN A 148 0.26 -8.71 13.41
CA GLN A 148 -1.17 -8.55 13.18
C GLN A 148 -1.89 -9.89 13.02
N ALA A 149 -1.29 -10.88 12.36
CA ALA A 149 -1.85 -12.23 12.24
C ALA A 149 -2.05 -12.93 13.60
N ARG A 150 -1.29 -12.53 14.63
CA ARG A 150 -1.41 -13.01 16.01
C ARG A 150 -2.43 -12.23 16.85
N SER A 151 -3.02 -11.16 16.31
CA SER A 151 -4.04 -10.35 16.99
C SER A 151 -5.46 -10.75 16.57
N PHE A 152 -6.44 -10.56 17.45
CA PHE A 152 -7.84 -10.82 17.15
C PHE A 152 -8.43 -9.64 16.36
N GLY A 153 -9.05 -9.89 15.20
CA GLY A 153 -9.71 -8.88 14.36
C GLY A 153 -9.72 -9.24 12.87
N PRO A 154 -10.31 -8.39 12.01
CA PRO A 154 -10.18 -8.50 10.56
C PRO A 154 -8.71 -8.51 10.16
N ARG A 155 -8.32 -9.44 9.29
CA ARG A 155 -6.94 -9.52 8.79
C ARG A 155 -6.66 -8.31 7.91
N SER A 156 -5.49 -7.71 8.05
CA SER A 156 -4.98 -6.69 7.14
C SER A 156 -4.72 -7.26 5.74
N ASN A 157 -4.38 -6.39 4.79
CA ASN A 157 -4.06 -6.76 3.41
C ASN A 157 -5.28 -7.23 2.59
N ASN A 158 -6.45 -6.62 2.80
CA ASN A 158 -7.61 -6.86 1.94
C ASN A 158 -7.73 -5.78 0.86
N PRO A 159 -7.99 -6.16 -0.39
CA PRO A 159 -8.20 -5.17 -1.44
C PRO A 159 -9.52 -4.45 -1.19
N ILE A 160 -9.59 -3.21 -1.65
CA ILE A 160 -10.83 -2.44 -1.72
C ILE A 160 -11.56 -2.97 -2.95
N GLU A 161 -12.49 -3.88 -2.71
CA GLU A 161 -13.34 -4.46 -3.74
C GLU A 161 -14.45 -3.46 -4.10
N VAL A 162 -14.54 -3.12 -5.39
CA VAL A 162 -15.51 -2.16 -5.89
C VAL A 162 -16.25 -2.75 -7.08
N ILE A 163 -17.56 -2.90 -6.91
CA ILE A 163 -18.46 -3.35 -7.95
C ILE A 163 -19.02 -2.13 -8.67
N LEU A 164 -18.58 -1.91 -9.91
CA LEU A 164 -18.97 -0.76 -10.70
C LEU A 164 -20.39 -0.89 -11.25
N GLU A 165 -21.18 0.16 -11.01
CA GLU A 165 -22.52 0.28 -11.59
C GLU A 165 -22.45 0.92 -12.98
N ARG A 166 -23.14 0.32 -13.96
CA ARG A 166 -23.32 0.93 -15.28
C ARG A 166 -24.22 2.17 -15.19
N LYS A 167 -23.90 3.19 -16.01
CA LYS A 167 -24.77 4.36 -16.24
C LYS A 167 -25.98 4.02 -17.09
#